data_AF-K2DFP3-F1
#
_entry.id   AF-K2DFP3-F1
#
_cell.length_a   1.000
_cell.length_b   1.000
_cell.length_c   1.000
_cell.angle_alpha   90.00
_cell.angle_beta   90.00
_cell.angle_gamma   90.00
#
_symmetry.space_group_name_H-M   'P 1'
#
loop_
_entity.id
_entity.type
_entity.pdbx_description
1 polymer ?
#
loop_
_entity_poly.entity_id
_entity_poly.type
_entity_poly.pdbx_seq_one_letter_code
_entity_poly.pdbx_strand_id
1 'polypeptide(L)' 'MDLFDNLSLGFGVAFTFQNLIYCFVGCLLGTLIGVLPGIGPVATIAMLLP' A
#
# COMPACT_ATOMS: atom_id res chain seq x y z
N MET A 1 24.96 -15.09 -9.84
CA MET A 1 25.33 -13.68 -9.54
C MET A 1 24.14 -12.76 -9.83
N ASP A 2 23.32 -13.07 -10.84
CA ASP A 2 22.18 -12.26 -11.29
C ASP A 2 21.07 -12.02 -10.26
N LEU A 3 20.86 -12.94 -9.30
CA LEU A 3 19.84 -12.76 -8.26
C LEU A 3 20.13 -11.54 -7.38
N PHE A 4 21.40 -11.37 -6.98
CA PHE A 4 21.83 -10.24 -6.16
C PHE A 4 21.77 -8.92 -6.95
N ASP A 5 22.03 -8.95 -8.25
CA ASP A 5 21.89 -7.79 -9.12
C ASP A 5 20.42 -7.38 -9.31
N ASN A 6 19.51 -8.34 -9.49
CA ASN A 6 18.08 -8.04 -9.56
C ASN A 6 17.53 -7.50 -8.23
N LEU A 7 18.00 -8.03 -7.10
CA LEU A 7 17.62 -7.52 -5.77
C LEU A 7 18.13 -6.10 -5.55
N SER A 8 19.39 -5.82 -5.90
CA SER A 8 19.99 -4.49 -5.74
C SER A 8 19.30 -3.44 -6.62
N LEU A 9 18.93 -3.79 -7.85
CA LEU A 9 18.11 -2.95 -8.73
C LEU A 9 16.73 -2.68 -8.12
N GLY A 10 16.05 -3.71 -7.60
CA GLY A 10 14.75 -3.57 -6.95
C GLY A 10 14.79 -2.66 -5.72
N PHE A 11 15.78 -2.82 -4.85
CA PHE A 11 15.99 -1.93 -3.71
C PHE A 11 16.32 -0.49 -4.13
N GLY A 12 17.13 -0.33 -5.18
CA GLY A 12 17.43 0.98 -5.75
C GLY A 12 16.18 1.75 -6.17
N VAL A 13 15.24 1.07 -6.84
CA VAL A 13 13.95 1.66 -7.23
C VAL A 13 13.04 1.88 -6.02
N ALA A 14 12.97 0.92 -5.10
CA ALA A 14 12.10 1.00 -3.91
C ALA A 14 12.49 2.15 -2.97
N PHE A 15 13.79 2.43 -2.81
CA PHE A 15 14.30 3.53 -1.97
C PHE A 15 14.29 4.91 -2.66
N THR A 16 13.79 5.02 -3.90
CA THR A 16 13.63 6.34 -4.52
C THR A 16 12.62 7.19 -3.75
N PHE A 17 12.93 8.48 -3.57
CA PHE A 17 12.10 9.40 -2.79
C PHE A 17 10.65 9.48 -3.30
N GLN A 18 10.48 9.42 -4.63
CA GLN A 18 9.17 9.39 -5.28
C GLN A 18 8.35 8.15 -4.87
N ASN A 19 8.94 6.95 -4.92
CA ASN A 19 8.25 5.72 -4.54
C ASN A 19 7.95 5.65 -3.05
N LEU A 20 8.84 6.18 -2.20
CA LEU A 20 8.60 6.27 -0.76
C LEU A 20 7.43 7.19 -0.43
N ILE A 21 7.30 8.36 -1.08
CA ILE A 21 6.15 9.24 -0.90
C ILE A 21 4.86 8.57 -1.35
N TYR A 22 4.85 7.94 -2.53
CA TYR A 22 3.67 7.22 -3.01
C TYR A 22 3.26 6.09 -2.06
N CYS A 23 4.24 5.32 -1.55
CA CYS A 23 4.02 4.29 -0.55
C CYS A 23 3.44 4.88 0.74
N PHE A 24 4.03 5.96 1.24
CA PHE A 24 3.56 6.64 2.46
C PHE A 24 2.13 7.15 2.32
N VAL A 25 1.79 7.81 1.20
CA VAL A 25 0.44 8.30 0.92
C VAL A 25 -0.54 7.13 0.80
N GLY A 26 -0.16 6.05 0.09
CA GLY A 26 -0.99 4.85 -0.03
C GLY A 26 -1.27 4.20 1.32
N CYS A 27 -0.25 4.04 2.17
CA CYS A 27 -0.39 3.53 3.53
C CYS A 27 -1.25 4.46 4.39
N LEU A 28 -1.02 5.77 4.33
CA LEU A 28 -1.78 6.76 5.10
C LEU A 28 -3.26 6.74 4.72
N LEU A 29 -3.57 6.74 3.42
CA LEU A 29 -4.96 6.61 2.93
C LEU A 29 -5.57 5.26 3.33
N GLY A 30 -4.83 4.16 3.21
CA GLY A 30 -5.29 2.84 3.63
C GLY A 30 -5.58 2.75 5.13
N THR A 31 -4.72 3.35 5.97
CA THR A 31 -4.94 3.45 7.40
C THR A 31 -6.13 4.36 7.72
N LEU A 32 -6.27 5.51 7.05
CA LEU A 32 -7.43 6.38 7.24
C LEU A 32 -8.74 5.64 6.89
N ILE A 33 -8.80 4.97 5.73
CA ILE A 33 -9.96 4.19 5.31
C ILE A 33 -10.24 3.04 6.29
N GLY A 34 -9.19 2.33 6.73
CA GLY A 34 -9.31 1.17 7.62
C GLY A 34 -9.67 1.53 9.07
N VAL A 35 -9.23 2.69 9.56
CA VAL A 35 -9.46 3.14 10.95
C VAL A 35 -10.78 3.92 11.09
N LEU A 36 -11.40 4.37 9.98
CA LEU A 36 -12.70 5.03 10.06
C LEU A 36 -13.73 4.08 10.70
N PRO A 37 -14.25 4.42 11.90
CA PRO A 37 -15.13 3.54 12.65
C PRO A 37 -16.43 3.34 11.85
N GLY A 38 -16.73 2.08 11.54
CA GLY A 38 -17.96 1.73 10.83
C GLY A 38 -17.94 1.86 9.30
N ILE A 39 -16.77 2.01 8.63
CA ILE A 39 -16.70 1.97 7.15
C ILE A 39 -16.01 0.70 6.63
N GLY A 40 -15.00 0.19 7.35
CA GLY A 40 -14.27 -1.03 6.97
C GLY A 40 -15.16 -2.27 6.82
N PRO A 41 -16.00 -2.62 7.84
CA PRO A 41 -16.98 -3.69 7.71
C PRO A 41 -18.18 -3.28 6.83
N VAL A 42 -18.55 -2.00 6.79
CA VAL A 42 -19.73 -1.54 6.05
C VAL A 42 -19.51 -1.59 4.55
N ALA A 43 -18.31 -1.30 4.03
CA ALA A 43 -18.02 -1.49 2.61
C ALA A 43 -18.07 -2.98 2.22
N THR A 44 -17.56 -3.88 3.06
CA THR A 44 -17.64 -5.33 2.84
C THR A 44 -19.08 -5.84 2.96
N ILE A 45 -19.84 -5.36 3.94
CA ILE A 45 -21.26 -5.70 4.12
C ILE A 45 -22.11 -5.13 2.97
N ALA A 46 -21.86 -3.90 2.51
CA ALA A 46 -22.57 -3.30 1.37
C ALA A 46 -22.20 -3.90 0.00
N MET A 47 -21.05 -4.59 -0.10
CA MET A 47 -20.72 -5.40 -1.29
C MET A 47 -21.30 -6.82 -1.20
N LEU A 48 -21.53 -7.35 0.01
CA LEU A 48 -22.13 -8.67 0.23
C LEU A 48 -23.66 -8.64 0.32
N LEU A 49 -24.23 -7.49 0.69
CA LEU A 49 -25.66 -7.23 0.66
C LEU A 49 -25.96 -6.50 -0.66
N PRO A 50 -26.71 -7.11 -1.58
CA PRO A 50 -26.95 -6.57 -2.92
C PRO A 50 -27.65 -5.20 -2.92
#